data_AF-A0A6J1R4C1-F1
#
_entry.id   AF-A0A6J1R4C1-F1
#
_cell.length_a   1.000
_cell.length_b   1.000
_cell.length_c   1.000
_cell.angle_alpha   90.00
_cell.angle_beta   90.00
_cell.angle_gamma   90.00
#
_symmetry.space_group_name_H-M   'P 1'
#
loop_
_entity.id
_entity.type
_entity.pdbx_description
1 polymer ?
#
loop_
_entity_poly.entity_id
_entity_poly.type
_entity_poly.pdbx_seq_one_letter_code
_entity_poly.pdbx_strand_id
1 'polypeptide(L)'
;MNGVIWSKTRKTFVPISSVPIYARMQQERLRQNRALEIHNFQLQNLTLTSFQEPHFLQFYDNNTKITGLCGEIWNLLSESLNFTLQPVKVNIDGMGMPEEDLTYKHGLLGIIFRNETVAIPKIETFRPRLAAVDFSIPLWINRNQLYIHREMIYDNIWMVKIFSWEIWCIILIMYILLSLCTFLTQNIRKNILWSKDKCKNVSFNEHLFHNFGNLCNQGYTPKHLKKSRILEVSLSFFCSIIYMSFSALLFIYVTKSIFVPPFDSFESLVANTKYSVISLKGSTGDIGFKILNLEPIVQARTAKRLIIIPTIEDMHKMACSSKKKKYAIFQGEDMHKVNGAIICHLINTGKPLSKIWVASGIVKNFKYKRTIDLE
;
A
#
# COMPACT_ATOMS: atom_id res chain seq x y z
N MET A 1 25.67 -28.79 12.01
CA MET A 1 26.48 -28.61 13.25
C MET A 1 27.85 -29.22 13.00
N ASN A 2 28.90 -28.40 12.90
CA ASN A 2 30.28 -28.85 12.71
C ASN A 2 30.98 -28.87 14.07
N GLY A 3 30.58 -29.78 14.95
CA GLY A 3 31.25 -30.00 16.24
C GLY A 3 32.43 -30.96 16.07
N VAL A 4 33.48 -30.77 16.87
CA VAL A 4 34.60 -31.72 16.99
C VAL A 4 34.64 -32.31 18.41
N ILE A 5 35.08 -33.55 18.52
CA ILE A 5 35.18 -34.29 19.79
C ILE A 5 36.57 -34.94 19.89
N TRP A 6 37.14 -34.95 21.09
CA TRP A 6 38.43 -35.60 21.33
C TRP A 6 38.30 -37.13 21.21
N SER A 7 39.02 -37.72 20.26
CA SER A 7 39.11 -39.17 20.11
C SER A 7 40.27 -39.71 20.95
N LYS A 8 39.96 -40.50 21.99
CA LYS A 8 41.00 -41.17 22.82
C LYS A 8 41.85 -42.15 21.99
N THR A 9 41.28 -42.80 20.98
CA THR A 9 41.98 -43.76 20.12
C THR A 9 42.94 -43.09 19.14
N ARG A 10 42.55 -41.95 18.54
CA ARG A 10 43.43 -41.22 17.61
C ARG A 10 44.30 -40.15 18.28
N LYS A 11 44.04 -39.82 19.55
CA LYS A 11 44.68 -38.71 20.30
C LYS A 11 44.59 -37.37 19.55
N THR A 12 43.47 -37.13 18.90
CA THR A 12 43.21 -35.89 18.13
C THR A 12 41.71 -35.57 18.15
N PHE A 13 41.38 -34.30 17.87
CA PHE A 13 40.01 -33.88 17.64
C PHE A 13 39.53 -34.39 16.29
N VAL A 14 38.40 -35.10 16.30
CA VAL A 14 37.74 -35.60 15.10
C VAL A 14 36.35 -34.96 14.96
N PRO A 15 35.80 -34.85 13.73
CA PRO A 15 34.43 -34.40 13.54
C PRO A 15 33.45 -35.29 14.32
N ILE A 16 32.46 -34.72 14.98
CA ILE A 16 31.48 -35.49 15.77
C ILE A 16 30.69 -36.48 14.90
N SER A 17 30.49 -36.15 13.62
CA SER A 17 29.90 -37.03 12.61
C SER A 17 30.72 -38.29 12.31
N SER A 18 32.02 -38.30 12.63
CA SER A 18 32.89 -39.48 12.46
C SER A 18 32.80 -40.48 13.61
N VAL A 19 32.11 -40.13 14.71
CA VAL A 19 31.88 -41.04 15.85
C VAL A 19 30.73 -41.99 15.49
N PRO A 20 30.94 -43.32 15.47
CA PRO A 20 29.93 -44.28 14.99
C PRO A 20 28.60 -44.22 15.74
N ILE A 21 28.63 -44.04 17.05
CA ILE A 21 27.42 -43.93 17.89
C ILE A 21 26.62 -42.67 17.52
N TYR A 22 27.31 -41.54 17.35
CA TYR A 22 26.66 -40.29 16.96
C TYR A 22 26.10 -40.37 15.53
N ALA A 23 26.86 -40.94 14.60
CA ALA A 23 26.42 -41.15 13.22
C ALA A 23 25.16 -42.03 13.16
N ARG A 24 25.11 -43.13 13.93
CA ARG A 24 23.94 -44.00 14.03
C ARG A 24 22.73 -43.27 14.62
N MET A 25 22.91 -42.52 15.72
CA MET A 25 21.84 -41.70 16.31
C MET A 25 21.30 -40.65 15.33
N GLN A 26 22.18 -39.99 14.57
CA GLN A 26 21.76 -39.05 13.53
C GLN A 26 20.96 -39.73 12.43
N GLN A 27 21.42 -40.90 11.96
CA GLN A 27 20.73 -41.65 10.92
C GLN A 27 19.34 -42.13 11.40
N GLU A 28 19.22 -42.59 12.65
CA GLU A 28 17.93 -42.94 13.25
C GLU A 28 17.00 -41.73 13.37
N ARG A 29 17.51 -40.58 13.84
CA ARG A 29 16.74 -39.34 13.90
C ARG A 29 16.26 -38.90 12.52
N LEU A 30 17.12 -38.97 11.50
CA LEU A 30 16.75 -38.65 10.12
C LEU A 30 15.69 -39.62 9.59
N ARG A 31 15.81 -40.91 9.89
CA ARG A 31 14.82 -41.92 9.50
C ARG A 31 13.46 -41.65 10.17
N GLN A 32 13.45 -41.33 11.47
CA GLN A 32 12.23 -40.95 12.19
C GLN A 32 11.60 -39.68 11.62
N ASN A 33 12.40 -38.64 11.36
CA ASN A 33 11.92 -37.42 10.74
C ASN A 33 11.32 -37.68 9.36
N ARG A 34 12.02 -38.44 8.51
CA ARG A 34 11.54 -38.79 7.16
C ARG A 34 10.24 -39.60 7.20
N ALA A 35 10.06 -40.47 8.19
CA ALA A 35 8.81 -41.19 8.39
C ALA A 35 7.64 -40.26 8.78
N LEU A 36 7.91 -39.17 9.49
CA LEU A 36 6.92 -38.13 9.77
C LEU A 36 6.68 -37.23 8.55
N GLU A 37 7.70 -36.95 7.74
CA GLU A 37 7.59 -36.11 6.53
C GLU A 37 6.83 -36.79 5.40
N ILE A 38 6.93 -38.11 5.24
CA ILE A 38 6.27 -38.88 4.16
C ILE A 38 5.07 -39.65 4.73
N HIS A 39 4.37 -39.05 5.68
CA HIS A 39 3.20 -39.69 6.27
C HIS A 39 2.06 -39.75 5.25
N ASN A 40 1.58 -40.95 4.95
CA ASN A 40 0.34 -41.14 4.21
C ASN A 40 -0.82 -41.19 5.19
N PHE A 41 -1.78 -40.28 5.04
CA PHE A 41 -2.92 -40.15 5.95
C PHE A 41 -3.99 -41.22 5.74
N GLN A 42 -3.92 -42.03 4.66
CA GLN A 42 -4.81 -43.18 4.42
C GLN A 42 -6.31 -42.85 4.54
N LEU A 43 -6.74 -41.73 3.98
CA LEU A 43 -8.12 -41.23 4.04
C LEU A 43 -8.59 -40.92 5.47
N GLN A 44 -7.67 -40.61 6.39
CA GLN A 44 -8.05 -40.10 7.70
C GLN A 44 -8.82 -38.80 7.55
N ASN A 45 -9.87 -38.65 8.38
CA ASN A 45 -10.67 -37.44 8.42
C ASN A 45 -9.93 -36.31 9.14
N LEU A 46 -9.68 -35.20 8.45
CA LEU A 46 -9.10 -33.99 9.05
C LEU A 46 -10.12 -32.86 9.03
N THR A 47 -10.45 -32.35 10.21
CA THR A 47 -11.39 -31.25 10.38
C THR A 47 -10.73 -29.91 10.09
N LEU A 48 -11.38 -29.11 9.25
CA LEU A 48 -10.96 -27.76 8.90
C LEU A 48 -12.07 -26.79 9.28
N THR A 49 -11.82 -25.96 10.30
CA THR A 49 -12.84 -25.07 10.86
C THR A 49 -12.56 -23.61 10.55
N SER A 50 -13.58 -22.90 10.07
CA SER A 50 -13.51 -21.46 9.84
C SER A 50 -14.91 -20.83 9.74
N PHE A 51 -14.98 -19.51 9.89
CA PHE A 51 -16.13 -18.74 9.44
C PHE A 51 -16.03 -18.44 7.93
N GLN A 52 -17.13 -17.97 7.35
CA GLN A 52 -17.19 -17.60 5.94
C GLN A 52 -16.46 -16.28 5.69
N GLU A 53 -15.47 -16.31 4.81
CA GLU A 53 -14.66 -15.14 4.45
C GLU A 53 -14.63 -15.02 2.92
N PRO A 54 -15.30 -14.01 2.33
CA PRO A 54 -15.38 -13.86 0.88
C PRO A 54 -14.01 -13.92 0.20
N HIS A 55 -13.92 -14.69 -0.89
CA HIS A 55 -12.71 -14.95 -1.69
C HIS A 55 -11.59 -15.73 -1.02
N PHE A 56 -11.49 -15.71 0.32
CA PHE A 56 -10.51 -16.51 1.05
C PHE A 56 -11.02 -17.92 1.35
N LEU A 57 -12.22 -18.04 1.91
CA LEU A 57 -12.83 -19.33 2.23
C LEU A 57 -14.36 -19.24 2.21
N GLN A 58 -14.96 -19.99 1.29
CA GLN A 58 -16.40 -20.07 1.12
C GLN A 58 -16.85 -21.51 1.25
N PHE A 59 -17.98 -21.71 1.94
CA PHE A 59 -18.61 -23.01 2.10
C PHE A 59 -19.76 -23.13 1.11
N TYR A 60 -19.86 -24.28 0.45
CA TYR A 60 -20.96 -24.60 -0.46
C TYR A 60 -21.38 -26.06 -0.28
N ASP A 61 -22.40 -26.50 -1.04
CA ASP A 61 -22.91 -27.88 -0.97
C ASP A 61 -23.32 -28.26 0.47
N ASN A 62 -24.21 -27.44 1.06
CA ASN A 62 -24.65 -27.58 2.46
C ASN A 62 -23.50 -27.61 3.50
N ASN A 63 -22.47 -26.80 3.28
CA ASN A 63 -21.23 -26.71 4.08
C ASN A 63 -20.34 -27.95 4.07
N THR A 64 -20.53 -28.88 3.14
CA THR A 64 -19.69 -30.08 3.02
C THR A 64 -18.43 -29.85 2.19
N LYS A 65 -18.41 -28.78 1.38
CA LYS A 65 -17.27 -28.42 0.51
C LYS A 65 -16.84 -26.97 0.72
N ILE A 66 -15.59 -26.71 0.37
CA ILE A 66 -14.96 -25.39 0.47
C ILE A 66 -14.34 -24.96 -0.86
N THR A 67 -14.35 -23.65 -1.08
CA THR A 67 -13.68 -22.98 -2.21
C THR A 67 -13.12 -21.64 -1.75
N GLY A 68 -12.53 -20.86 -2.67
CA GLY A 68 -11.77 -19.66 -2.39
C GLY A 68 -10.29 -19.98 -2.19
N LEU A 69 -9.44 -18.94 -2.06
CA LEU A 69 -7.99 -19.09 -2.07
C LEU A 69 -7.47 -20.15 -1.08
N CYS A 70 -7.93 -20.09 0.17
CA CYS A 70 -7.51 -21.05 1.20
C CYS A 70 -8.27 -22.38 1.08
N GLY A 71 -9.48 -22.37 0.53
CA GLY A 71 -10.25 -23.59 0.27
C GLY A 71 -9.56 -24.47 -0.77
N GLU A 72 -9.13 -23.89 -1.89
CA GLU A 72 -8.43 -24.62 -2.93
C GLU A 72 -7.07 -25.16 -2.45
N ILE A 73 -6.32 -24.40 -1.63
CA ILE A 73 -5.09 -24.90 -1.02
C ILE A 73 -5.36 -26.17 -0.19
N TRP A 74 -6.39 -26.15 0.65
CA TRP A 74 -6.72 -27.31 1.49
C TRP A 74 -7.32 -28.49 0.70
N ASN A 75 -8.06 -28.23 -0.39
CA ASN A 75 -8.51 -29.27 -1.31
C ASN A 75 -7.30 -29.96 -1.97
N LEU A 76 -6.35 -29.19 -2.51
CA LEU A 76 -5.12 -29.71 -3.12
C LEU A 76 -4.26 -30.49 -2.12
N LEU A 77 -4.12 -29.98 -0.88
CA LEU A 77 -3.43 -30.70 0.19
C LEU A 77 -4.12 -32.04 0.49
N SER A 78 -5.46 -32.09 0.50
CA SER A 78 -6.21 -33.32 0.74
C SER A 78 -5.99 -34.38 -0.35
N GLU A 79 -5.87 -33.94 -1.60
CA GLU A 79 -5.57 -34.81 -2.74
C GLU A 79 -4.13 -35.31 -2.71
N SER A 80 -3.15 -34.43 -2.46
CA SER A 80 -1.72 -34.81 -2.44
C SER A 80 -1.38 -35.74 -1.28
N LEU A 81 -1.90 -35.43 -0.09
CA LEU A 81 -1.61 -36.17 1.15
C LEU A 81 -2.59 -37.33 1.41
N ASN A 82 -3.60 -37.49 0.54
CA ASN A 82 -4.58 -38.56 0.58
C ASN A 82 -5.33 -38.64 1.93
N PHE A 83 -5.85 -37.51 2.40
CA PHE A 83 -6.73 -37.43 3.57
C PHE A 83 -8.13 -36.94 3.17
N THR A 84 -9.14 -37.26 3.98
CA THR A 84 -10.50 -36.76 3.76
C THR A 84 -10.69 -35.45 4.50
N LEU A 85 -10.84 -34.36 3.74
CA LEU A 85 -11.09 -33.03 4.30
C LEU A 85 -12.54 -32.93 4.81
N GLN A 86 -12.70 -32.50 6.05
CA GLN A 86 -14.01 -32.28 6.69
C GLN A 86 -14.18 -30.81 7.06
N PRO A 87 -14.79 -30.00 6.18
CA PRO A 87 -15.07 -28.61 6.48
C PRO A 87 -16.11 -28.46 7.60
N VAL A 88 -15.85 -27.53 8.52
CA VAL A 88 -16.78 -27.17 9.60
C VAL A 88 -16.96 -25.66 9.59
N LYS A 89 -18.14 -25.22 9.15
CA LYS A 89 -18.53 -23.81 9.21
C LYS A 89 -18.97 -23.43 10.62
N VAL A 90 -18.44 -22.33 11.12
CA VAL A 90 -18.83 -21.78 12.43
C VAL A 90 -19.36 -20.35 12.29
N ASN A 91 -20.42 -20.05 13.03
CA ASN A 91 -21.04 -18.73 13.08
C ASN A 91 -20.50 -17.94 14.27
N ILE A 92 -19.23 -17.53 14.18
CA ILE A 92 -18.54 -16.74 15.21
C ILE A 92 -17.91 -15.51 14.58
N ASP A 93 -17.97 -14.39 15.31
CA ASP A 93 -17.59 -13.06 14.80
C ASP A 93 -16.08 -12.79 14.81
N GLY A 94 -15.21 -13.80 14.90
CA GLY A 94 -13.77 -13.60 14.78
C GLY A 94 -12.88 -14.69 15.35
N MET A 95 -11.57 -14.39 15.39
CA MET A 95 -10.53 -15.33 15.80
C MET A 95 -10.55 -15.67 17.29
N GLY A 96 -11.02 -14.76 18.14
CA GLY A 96 -10.94 -14.90 19.60
C GLY A 96 -9.72 -14.17 20.18
N MET A 97 -9.85 -13.73 21.43
CA MET A 97 -8.80 -13.05 22.19
C MET A 97 -8.24 -13.97 23.28
N PRO A 98 -6.94 -13.85 23.59
CA PRO A 98 -6.40 -14.51 24.77
C PRO A 98 -6.99 -13.88 26.03
N GLU A 99 -7.30 -14.71 27.02
CA GLU A 99 -7.57 -14.29 28.40
C GLU A 99 -6.27 -13.88 29.11
N GLU A 100 -6.37 -13.35 30.32
CA GLU A 100 -5.21 -12.99 31.16
C GLU A 100 -4.26 -14.18 31.37
N ASP A 101 -4.82 -15.40 31.48
CA ASP A 101 -4.08 -16.65 31.66
C ASP A 101 -3.48 -17.21 30.35
N LEU A 102 -3.47 -16.44 29.26
CA LEU A 102 -3.06 -16.87 27.91
C LEU A 102 -3.89 -18.04 27.34
N THR A 103 -5.09 -18.26 27.88
CA THR A 103 -6.03 -19.28 27.39
C THR A 103 -7.00 -18.69 26.36
N TYR A 104 -7.55 -19.54 25.50
CA TYR A 104 -8.55 -19.15 24.51
C TYR A 104 -9.87 -19.87 24.78
N LYS A 105 -10.91 -19.12 25.15
CA LYS A 105 -12.26 -19.67 25.40
C LYS A 105 -13.21 -19.46 24.23
N HIS A 106 -13.05 -18.35 23.51
CA HIS A 106 -13.96 -17.91 22.45
C HIS A 106 -13.27 -17.81 21.10
N GLY A 107 -14.08 -17.76 20.02
CA GLY A 107 -13.60 -17.62 18.64
C GLY A 107 -12.95 -18.90 18.09
N LEU A 108 -12.41 -18.81 16.87
CA LEU A 108 -11.77 -19.94 16.18
C LEU A 108 -10.59 -20.50 16.99
N LEU A 109 -9.82 -19.61 17.61
CA LEU A 109 -8.69 -19.99 18.46
C LEU A 109 -9.14 -20.76 19.71
N GLY A 110 -10.33 -20.50 20.24
CA GLY A 110 -10.88 -21.28 21.34
C GLY A 110 -11.26 -22.72 20.93
N ILE A 111 -11.81 -22.88 19.71
CA ILE A 111 -12.20 -24.19 19.16
C ILE A 111 -10.96 -25.08 18.97
N ILE A 112 -9.92 -24.55 18.30
CA ILE A 112 -8.68 -25.30 18.09
C ILE A 112 -7.91 -25.53 19.39
N PHE A 113 -7.98 -24.60 20.36
CA PHE A 113 -7.35 -24.77 21.68
C PHE A 113 -7.97 -25.91 22.50
N ARG A 114 -9.27 -26.20 22.29
CA ARG A 114 -9.96 -27.35 22.90
C ARG A 114 -9.78 -28.65 22.11
N ASN A 115 -8.92 -28.67 21.09
CA ASN A 115 -8.70 -29.80 20.17
C ASN A 115 -9.99 -30.27 19.45
N GLU A 116 -10.96 -29.39 19.23
CA GLU A 116 -12.19 -29.70 18.50
C GLU A 116 -11.99 -29.71 16.98
N THR A 117 -10.91 -29.09 16.49
CA THR A 117 -10.55 -29.02 15.08
C THR A 117 -9.05 -29.23 14.87
N VAL A 118 -8.67 -29.79 13.72
CA VAL A 118 -7.26 -30.01 13.37
C VAL A 118 -6.63 -28.73 12.83
N ALA A 119 -7.36 -27.98 12.01
CA ALA A 119 -6.80 -26.85 11.31
C ALA A 119 -7.77 -25.68 11.13
N ILE A 120 -7.20 -24.47 11.12
CA ILE A 120 -7.81 -23.22 10.68
C ILE A 120 -7.07 -22.80 9.41
N PRO A 121 -7.77 -22.60 8.28
CA PRO A 121 -7.11 -22.44 6.98
C PRO A 121 -6.30 -21.15 6.87
N LYS A 122 -6.77 -20.07 7.49
CA LYS A 122 -6.16 -18.74 7.41
C LYS A 122 -6.05 -18.13 8.80
N ILE A 123 -4.83 -17.80 9.21
CA ILE A 123 -4.56 -17.06 10.43
C ILE A 123 -3.33 -16.17 10.27
N GLU A 124 -3.40 -14.96 10.81
CA GLU A 124 -2.23 -14.09 10.88
C GLU A 124 -1.32 -14.53 12.03
N THR A 125 -0.03 -14.65 11.76
CA THR A 125 1.02 -15.09 12.69
C THR A 125 1.27 -14.03 13.77
N PHE A 126 0.50 -14.12 14.84
CA PHE A 126 0.60 -13.22 15.98
C PHE A 126 1.08 -13.97 17.22
N ARG A 127 2.06 -13.44 17.95
CA ARG A 127 2.72 -14.15 19.07
C ARG A 127 1.75 -14.76 20.09
N PRO A 128 0.74 -14.03 20.61
CA PRO A 128 -0.24 -14.61 21.53
C PRO A 128 -0.97 -15.85 21.00
N ARG A 129 -1.16 -15.97 19.68
CA ARG A 129 -1.84 -17.11 19.06
C ARG A 129 -1.01 -18.39 19.09
N LEU A 130 0.31 -18.30 19.33
CA LEU A 130 1.17 -19.48 19.52
C LEU A 130 0.80 -20.31 20.74
N ALA A 131 0.03 -19.77 21.69
CA ALA A 131 -0.51 -20.55 22.79
C ALA A 131 -1.61 -21.52 22.31
N ALA A 132 -2.34 -21.17 21.25
CA ALA A 132 -3.44 -21.98 20.72
C ALA A 132 -3.07 -22.87 19.53
N VAL A 133 -2.17 -22.42 18.65
CA VAL A 133 -1.88 -23.11 17.39
C VAL A 133 -0.38 -23.18 17.10
N ASP A 134 0.01 -24.18 16.32
CA ASP A 134 1.26 -24.20 15.58
C ASP A 134 1.01 -23.73 14.15
N PHE A 135 1.72 -22.70 13.70
CA PHE A 135 1.55 -22.18 12.34
C PHE A 135 2.20 -23.08 11.30
N SER A 136 1.53 -23.32 10.18
CA SER A 136 2.16 -23.90 8.99
C SER A 136 3.25 -22.99 8.42
N ILE A 137 3.92 -23.43 7.35
CA ILE A 137 4.70 -22.52 6.51
C ILE A 137 3.82 -21.34 6.07
N PRO A 138 4.34 -20.09 6.12
CA PRO A 138 3.63 -18.92 5.63
C PRO A 138 3.15 -19.05 4.19
N LEU A 139 1.87 -18.75 3.97
CA LEU A 139 1.27 -18.69 2.64
C LEU A 139 1.60 -17.36 1.93
N TRP A 140 1.51 -16.22 2.64
CA TRP A 140 1.90 -14.91 2.11
C TRP A 140 2.22 -13.89 3.22
N ILE A 141 2.80 -12.75 2.84
CA ILE A 141 3.01 -11.60 3.74
C ILE A 141 1.81 -10.66 3.61
N ASN A 142 1.20 -10.32 4.74
CA ASN A 142 0.20 -9.27 4.84
C ASN A 142 0.78 -8.00 5.48
N ARG A 143 0.35 -6.83 4.99
CA ARG A 143 0.78 -5.53 5.51
C ARG A 143 -0.41 -4.84 6.15
N ASN A 144 -0.35 -4.56 7.46
CA ASN A 144 -1.39 -3.83 8.16
C ASN A 144 -1.16 -2.33 8.03
N GLN A 145 -2.09 -1.65 7.36
CA GLN A 145 -1.94 -0.28 6.90
C GLN A 145 -3.19 0.56 7.19
N LEU A 146 -3.03 1.87 7.03
CA LEU A 146 -4.09 2.86 7.20
C LEU A 146 -4.61 3.30 5.84
N TYR A 147 -5.92 3.21 5.67
CA TYR A 147 -6.64 3.56 4.46
C TYR A 147 -7.60 4.72 4.73
N ILE A 148 -7.63 5.70 3.84
CA ILE A 148 -8.53 6.86 3.95
C ILE A 148 -9.32 7.04 2.67
N HIS A 149 -10.47 7.70 2.79
CA HIS A 149 -11.17 8.22 1.63
C HIS A 149 -10.38 9.37 1.01
N ARG A 150 -10.21 9.33 -0.32
CA ARG A 150 -9.52 10.38 -1.07
C ARG A 150 -10.39 11.64 -1.16
N GLU A 151 -10.03 12.67 -0.42
CA GLU A 151 -10.57 14.01 -0.65
C GLU A 151 -9.81 14.65 -1.83
N MET A 152 -10.53 15.03 -2.89
CA MET A 152 -9.94 15.79 -3.99
C MET A 152 -9.83 17.26 -3.58
N ILE A 153 -8.60 17.73 -3.42
CA ILE A 153 -8.30 19.14 -3.19
C ILE A 153 -8.02 19.77 -4.55
N TYR A 154 -8.84 20.75 -4.95
CA TYR A 154 -8.61 21.53 -6.16
C TYR A 154 -7.60 22.64 -5.86
N ASP A 155 -6.49 22.66 -6.60
CA ASP A 155 -5.53 23.75 -6.53
C ASP A 155 -5.98 24.89 -7.44
N ASN A 156 -6.62 25.91 -6.87
CA ASN A 156 -7.14 27.02 -7.66
C ASN A 156 -6.04 27.92 -8.28
N ILE A 157 -4.78 27.76 -7.87
CA ILE A 157 -3.64 28.59 -8.30
C ILE A 157 -2.73 27.82 -9.29
N TRP A 158 -3.19 26.66 -9.78
CA TRP A 158 -2.41 25.75 -10.62
C TRP A 158 -1.79 26.41 -11.87
N MET A 159 -2.50 27.35 -12.52
CA MET A 159 -1.99 28.02 -13.73
C MET A 159 -0.73 28.87 -13.48
N VAL A 160 -0.64 29.52 -12.31
CA VAL A 160 0.53 30.32 -11.95
C VAL A 160 1.71 29.41 -11.62
N LYS A 161 1.44 28.20 -11.11
CA LYS A 161 2.45 27.20 -10.75
C LYS A 161 3.03 26.45 -11.95
N ILE A 162 2.51 26.65 -13.17
CA ILE A 162 3.02 25.99 -14.39
C ILE A 162 4.50 26.32 -14.61
N PHE A 163 4.87 27.58 -14.41
CA PHE A 163 6.26 28.01 -14.38
C PHE A 163 6.66 28.41 -12.96
N SER A 164 7.95 28.25 -12.63
CA SER A 164 8.47 28.84 -11.40
C SER A 164 8.37 30.37 -11.47
N TRP A 165 8.31 31.01 -10.31
CA TRP A 165 8.29 32.47 -10.22
C TRP A 165 9.48 33.11 -10.95
N GLU A 166 10.66 32.49 -10.86
CA GLU A 166 11.88 32.90 -11.56
C GLU A 166 11.69 32.93 -13.08
N ILE A 167 11.06 31.91 -13.66
CA ILE A 167 10.80 31.85 -15.11
C ILE A 167 9.77 32.90 -15.52
N TRP A 168 8.73 33.13 -14.73
CA TRP A 168 7.78 34.22 -14.98
C TRP A 168 8.47 35.58 -15.03
N CYS A 169 9.39 35.84 -14.09
CA CYS A 169 10.20 37.06 -14.10
C CYS A 169 11.07 37.16 -15.36
N ILE A 170 11.73 36.06 -15.78
CA ILE A 170 12.56 36.03 -16.99
C ILE A 170 11.71 36.31 -18.24
N ILE A 171 10.53 35.71 -18.36
CA ILE A 171 9.61 35.94 -19.49
C ILE A 171 9.22 37.41 -19.55
N LEU A 172 8.87 38.01 -18.40
CA LEU A 172 8.48 39.42 -18.32
C LEU A 172 9.64 40.36 -18.68
N ILE A 173 10.84 40.11 -18.18
CA ILE A 173 12.04 40.89 -18.49
C ILE A 173 12.37 40.80 -19.99
N MET A 174 12.39 39.58 -20.55
CA MET A 174 12.68 39.36 -21.96
C MET A 174 11.63 40.00 -22.87
N TYR A 175 10.35 39.95 -22.48
CA TYR A 175 9.27 40.60 -23.20
C TYR A 175 9.44 42.14 -23.25
N ILE A 176 9.77 42.77 -22.12
CA ILE A 176 10.03 44.21 -22.06
C ILE A 176 11.27 44.57 -22.90
N LEU A 177 12.34 43.78 -22.80
CA LEU A 177 13.58 44.00 -23.53
C LEU A 177 13.38 43.90 -25.05
N LEU A 178 12.71 42.84 -25.52
CA LEU A 178 12.39 42.68 -26.94
C LEU A 178 11.48 43.82 -27.44
N SER A 179 10.52 44.26 -26.63
CA SER A 179 9.67 45.40 -26.96
C SER A 179 10.46 46.70 -27.06
N LEU A 180 11.38 46.95 -26.14
CA LEU A 180 12.28 48.10 -26.17
C LEU A 180 13.18 48.07 -27.41
N CYS A 181 13.76 46.91 -27.74
CA CYS A 181 14.57 46.75 -28.95
C CYS A 181 13.78 47.04 -30.23
N THR A 182 12.53 46.57 -30.33
CA THR A 182 11.68 46.86 -31.49
C THR A 182 11.35 48.36 -31.62
N PHE A 183 11.08 49.03 -30.50
CA PHE A 183 10.81 50.47 -30.46
C PHE A 183 12.04 51.31 -30.83
N LEU A 184 13.20 51.01 -30.24
CA LEU A 184 14.46 51.70 -30.54
C LEU A 184 14.86 51.54 -32.01
N THR A 185 14.74 50.33 -32.54
CA THR A 185 15.07 50.05 -33.95
C THR A 185 14.18 50.83 -34.91
N GLN A 186 12.89 50.97 -34.60
CA GLN A 186 11.97 51.78 -35.39
C GLN A 186 12.32 53.26 -35.32
N ASN A 187 12.66 53.78 -34.15
CA ASN A 187 13.07 55.18 -33.98
C ASN A 187 14.39 55.50 -34.69
N ILE A 188 15.39 54.62 -34.58
CA ILE A 188 16.68 54.77 -35.27
C ILE A 188 16.47 54.72 -36.79
N ARG A 189 15.68 53.75 -37.28
CA ARG A 189 15.35 53.65 -38.72
C ARG A 189 14.63 54.90 -39.22
N LYS A 190 13.71 55.46 -38.43
CA LYS A 190 13.03 56.72 -38.75
C LYS A 190 14.01 57.89 -38.84
N ASN A 191 14.97 57.98 -37.92
CA ASN A 191 15.97 59.04 -37.91
C ASN A 191 16.99 58.93 -39.05
N ILE A 192 17.37 57.71 -39.45
CA ILE A 192 18.35 57.46 -40.53
C ILE A 192 17.70 57.55 -41.92
N LEU A 193 16.48 57.04 -42.10
CA LEU A 193 15.78 56.94 -43.39
C LEU A 193 14.87 58.15 -43.63
N TRP A 194 15.37 59.36 -43.38
CA TRP A 194 14.61 60.62 -43.31
C TRP A 194 14.21 61.18 -44.69
N SER A 195 13.51 60.42 -45.56
CA SER A 195 13.17 60.99 -46.88
C SER A 195 11.83 60.65 -47.54
N LYS A 196 11.14 59.51 -47.34
CA LYS A 196 10.00 59.20 -48.26
C LYS A 196 8.69 58.63 -47.74
N ASP A 197 8.55 58.19 -46.49
CA ASP A 197 7.28 57.64 -46.01
C ASP A 197 6.77 58.38 -44.76
N LYS A 198 5.48 58.79 -44.76
CA LYS A 198 4.73 59.28 -43.59
C LYS A 198 4.64 58.18 -42.52
N CYS A 199 5.73 57.94 -41.79
CA CYS A 199 5.74 56.98 -40.68
C CYS A 199 5.07 57.65 -39.48
N LYS A 200 3.90 57.15 -39.05
CA LYS A 200 3.18 57.66 -37.87
C LYS A 200 4.08 57.53 -36.63
N ASN A 201 3.97 58.50 -35.72
CA ASN A 201 4.56 58.36 -34.38
C ASN A 201 3.80 57.25 -33.65
N VAL A 202 4.48 56.14 -33.40
CA VAL A 202 3.97 55.00 -32.64
C VAL A 202 4.52 55.10 -31.23
N SER A 203 3.66 54.98 -30.22
CA SER A 203 4.08 54.99 -28.82
C SER A 203 4.74 53.67 -28.41
N PHE A 204 5.59 53.69 -27.37
CA PHE A 204 6.15 52.45 -26.81
C PHE A 204 5.04 51.49 -26.33
N ASN A 205 3.92 52.01 -25.86
CA ASN A 205 2.77 51.24 -25.42
C ASN A 205 2.13 50.42 -26.56
N GLU A 206 2.10 50.94 -27.78
CA GLU A 206 1.65 50.19 -28.96
C GLU A 206 2.60 49.03 -29.27
N HIS A 207 3.91 49.21 -29.13
CA HIS A 207 4.88 48.12 -29.29
C HIS A 207 4.70 47.03 -28.23
N LEU A 208 4.50 47.42 -26.96
CA LEU A 208 4.18 46.48 -25.89
C LEU A 208 2.90 45.70 -26.22
N PHE A 209 1.81 46.39 -26.54
CA PHE A 209 0.53 45.75 -26.84
C PHE A 209 0.61 44.75 -28.00
N HIS A 210 1.26 45.13 -29.11
CA HIS A 210 1.42 44.22 -30.26
C HIS A 210 2.33 43.03 -29.97
N ASN A 211 3.42 43.23 -29.22
CA ASN A 211 4.30 42.14 -28.83
C ASN A 211 3.63 41.20 -27.80
N PHE A 212 2.77 41.73 -26.94
CA PHE A 212 1.93 40.92 -26.05
C PHE A 212 0.94 40.08 -26.85
N GLY A 213 0.30 40.67 -27.87
CA GLY A 213 -0.54 39.92 -28.81
C GLY A 213 0.21 38.78 -29.50
N ASN A 214 1.46 39.02 -29.92
CA ASN A 214 2.33 37.97 -30.46
C ASN A 214 2.68 36.88 -29.43
N LEU A 215 2.90 37.24 -28.16
CA LEU A 215 3.14 36.28 -27.07
C LEU A 215 1.92 35.39 -26.81
N CYS A 216 0.72 35.96 -26.93
CA CYS A 216 -0.55 35.24 -26.84
C CYS A 216 -0.92 34.47 -28.12
N ASN A 217 -0.05 34.43 -29.13
CA ASN A 217 -0.30 33.86 -30.45
C ASN A 217 -1.53 34.46 -31.18
N GLN A 218 -1.88 35.70 -30.86
CA GLN A 218 -2.95 36.49 -31.47
C GLN A 218 -2.39 37.49 -32.50
N GLY A 219 -1.27 37.13 -33.13
CA GLY A 219 -0.40 38.06 -33.82
C GLY A 219 -1.01 38.73 -35.05
N TYR A 220 -1.36 40.00 -34.92
CA TYR A 220 -1.47 40.93 -36.04
C TYR A 220 -0.47 42.06 -35.83
N THR A 221 0.57 42.10 -36.66
CA THR A 221 1.52 43.22 -36.71
C THR A 221 1.13 44.16 -37.85
N PRO A 222 0.60 45.35 -37.56
CA PRO A 222 0.25 46.32 -38.57
C PRO A 222 1.43 46.65 -39.51
N LYS A 223 1.16 46.74 -40.81
CA LYS A 223 2.17 47.03 -41.86
C LYS A 223 2.94 48.33 -41.67
N HIS A 224 2.42 49.27 -40.87
CA HIS A 224 3.08 50.55 -40.57
C HIS A 224 4.22 50.41 -39.55
N LEU A 225 4.25 49.31 -38.79
CA LEU A 225 5.39 48.90 -37.97
C LEU A 225 6.37 48.11 -38.87
N LYS A 226 7.02 48.77 -39.84
CA LYS A 226 8.03 48.10 -40.70
C LYS A 226 9.26 47.74 -39.85
N LYS A 227 9.31 46.48 -39.39
CA LYS A 227 10.31 45.94 -38.44
C LYS A 227 11.66 45.59 -39.09
N SER A 228 12.68 45.40 -38.25
CA SER A 228 13.84 44.57 -38.59
C SER A 228 13.42 43.11 -38.64
N ARG A 229 13.65 42.43 -39.78
CA ARG A 229 13.28 41.01 -39.97
C ARG A 229 13.91 40.11 -38.92
N ILE A 230 15.12 40.43 -38.47
CA ILE A 230 15.84 39.66 -37.45
C ILE A 230 15.12 39.73 -36.10
N LEU A 231 14.69 40.93 -35.68
CA LEU A 231 13.97 41.12 -34.41
C LEU A 231 12.59 40.46 -34.41
N GLU A 232 11.93 40.47 -35.56
CA GLU A 232 10.64 39.81 -35.73
C GLU A 232 10.78 38.29 -35.66
N VAL A 233 11.77 37.71 -36.33
CA VAL A 233 12.07 36.28 -36.24
C VAL A 233 12.46 35.89 -34.80
N SER A 234 13.30 36.68 -34.12
CA SER A 234 13.67 36.39 -32.72
C SER A 234 12.49 36.48 -31.76
N LEU A 235 11.61 37.48 -31.94
CA LEU A 235 10.40 37.63 -31.14
C LEU A 235 9.46 36.45 -31.38
N SER A 236 9.22 36.09 -32.65
CA SER A 236 8.38 34.94 -33.00
C SER A 236 8.94 33.64 -32.43
N PHE A 237 10.25 33.42 -32.52
CA PHE A 237 10.90 32.24 -31.95
C PHE A 237 10.77 32.18 -30.43
N PHE A 238 10.98 33.31 -29.73
CA PHE A 238 10.74 33.41 -28.28
C PHE A 238 9.28 33.07 -27.92
N CYS A 239 8.31 33.68 -28.60
CA CYS A 239 6.89 33.43 -28.35
C CYS A 239 6.52 31.96 -28.61
N SER A 240 7.02 31.35 -29.70
CA SER A 240 6.81 29.94 -30.01
C SER A 240 7.39 29.02 -28.94
N ILE A 241 8.60 29.27 -28.43
CA ILE A 241 9.20 28.48 -27.35
C ILE A 241 8.35 28.55 -26.08
N ILE A 242 7.95 29.76 -25.66
CA ILE A 242 7.14 29.93 -24.45
C ILE A 242 5.80 29.22 -24.61
N TYR A 243 5.14 29.38 -25.76
CA TYR A 243 3.86 28.73 -26.05
C TYR A 243 3.97 27.19 -26.05
N MET A 244 4.98 26.63 -26.71
CA MET A 244 5.22 25.18 -26.74
C MET A 244 5.53 24.65 -25.34
N SER A 245 6.38 25.34 -24.58
CA SER A 245 6.77 24.94 -23.23
C SER A 245 5.59 25.00 -22.27
N PHE A 246 4.80 26.09 -22.35
CA PHE A 246 3.59 26.25 -21.55
C PHE A 246 2.59 25.15 -21.87
N SER A 247 2.36 24.85 -23.16
CA SER A 247 1.43 23.80 -23.59
C SER A 247 1.87 22.40 -23.13
N ALA A 248 3.17 22.09 -23.23
CA ALA A 248 3.71 20.82 -22.75
C ALA A 248 3.56 20.66 -21.23
N LEU A 249 3.87 21.70 -20.45
CA LEU A 249 3.72 21.69 -19.01
C LEU A 249 2.25 21.67 -18.59
N LEU A 250 1.38 22.39 -19.28
CA LEU A 250 -0.06 22.36 -19.08
C LEU A 250 -0.58 20.92 -19.19
N PHE A 251 -0.16 20.20 -20.23
CA PHE A 251 -0.53 18.80 -20.42
C PHE A 251 -0.06 17.92 -19.24
N ILE A 252 1.18 18.11 -18.78
CA ILE A 252 1.71 17.39 -17.61
C ILE A 252 0.90 17.71 -16.35
N TYR A 253 0.56 18.98 -16.11
CA TYR A 253 -0.22 19.38 -14.93
C TYR A 253 -1.65 18.84 -14.95
N VAL A 254 -2.31 18.82 -16.12
CA VAL A 254 -3.66 18.28 -16.27
C VAL A 254 -3.67 16.75 -16.13
N THR A 255 -2.63 16.07 -16.62
CA THR A 255 -2.54 14.60 -16.53
C THR A 255 -2.08 14.11 -15.15
N LYS A 256 -1.29 14.89 -14.43
CA LYS A 256 -0.72 14.49 -13.13
C LYS A 256 -1.72 14.72 -11.99
N SER A 257 -2.46 13.69 -11.62
CA SER A 257 -3.21 13.70 -10.36
C SER A 257 -2.24 13.42 -9.19
N ILE A 258 -1.85 14.46 -8.44
CA ILE A 258 -1.04 14.28 -7.22
C ILE A 258 -1.99 14.12 -6.04
N PHE A 259 -1.84 13.03 -5.30
CA PHE A 259 -2.44 12.90 -3.98
C PHE A 259 -1.33 13.01 -2.93
N VAL A 260 -1.45 14.01 -2.05
CA VAL A 260 -0.56 14.14 -0.89
C VAL A 260 -1.36 13.67 0.33
N PRO A 261 -1.03 12.51 0.92
CA PRO A 261 -1.73 12.06 2.12
C PRO A 261 -1.48 13.03 3.28
N PRO A 262 -2.47 13.23 4.17
CA PRO A 262 -2.32 14.12 5.33
C PRO A 262 -1.36 13.58 6.40
N PHE A 263 -1.02 12.29 6.33
CA PHE A 263 -0.07 11.59 7.20
C PHE A 263 0.51 10.38 6.45
N ASP A 264 1.70 9.93 6.83
CA ASP A 264 2.44 8.85 6.15
C ASP A 264 2.59 7.57 6.98
N SER A 265 2.19 7.61 8.26
CA SER A 265 2.36 6.53 9.23
C SER A 265 1.34 6.65 10.35
N PHE A 266 1.19 5.58 11.14
CA PHE A 266 0.31 5.61 12.32
C PHE A 266 0.77 6.63 13.36
N GLU A 267 2.09 6.78 13.52
CA GLU A 267 2.67 7.77 14.44
C GLU A 267 2.36 9.20 13.99
N SER A 268 2.58 9.52 12.71
CA SER A 268 2.25 10.85 12.19
C SER A 268 0.75 11.13 12.17
N LEU A 269 -0.11 10.11 12.00
CA LEU A 269 -1.56 10.24 12.19
C LEU A 269 -1.89 10.71 13.60
N VAL A 270 -1.33 10.06 14.62
CA VAL A 270 -1.64 10.36 16.03
C VAL A 270 -1.09 11.73 16.44
N ALA A 271 0.16 12.04 16.07
CA ALA A 271 0.82 13.28 16.44
C ALA A 271 0.29 14.51 15.68
N ASN A 272 0.12 14.42 14.36
CA ASN A 272 -0.04 15.61 13.51
C ASN A 272 -1.49 15.86 13.08
N THR A 273 -2.40 14.91 13.30
CA THR A 273 -3.76 15.00 12.74
C THR A 273 -4.85 14.70 13.77
N LYS A 274 -6.10 15.00 13.42
CA LYS A 274 -7.30 14.71 14.22
C LYS A 274 -8.05 13.44 13.75
N TYR A 275 -7.44 12.61 12.91
CA TYR A 275 -8.08 11.40 12.39
C TYR A 275 -8.34 10.37 13.49
N SER A 276 -9.54 9.78 13.51
CA SER A 276 -9.81 8.58 14.32
C SER A 276 -9.51 7.32 13.52
N VAL A 277 -8.96 6.30 14.15
CA VAL A 277 -8.65 5.02 13.52
C VAL A 277 -9.77 4.04 13.79
N ILE A 278 -10.25 3.38 12.73
CA ILE A 278 -11.32 2.40 12.80
C ILE A 278 -10.76 1.01 12.48
N SER A 279 -11.13 -0.01 13.25
CA SER A 279 -10.79 -1.41 12.98
C SER A 279 -12.02 -2.31 13.12
N LEU A 280 -12.03 -3.43 12.39
CA LEU A 280 -13.09 -4.43 12.48
C LEU A 280 -12.98 -5.22 13.81
N LYS A 281 -14.12 -5.49 14.46
CA LYS A 281 -14.21 -6.32 15.67
C LYS A 281 -13.63 -7.71 15.40
N GLY A 282 -12.84 -8.24 16.35
CA GLY A 282 -12.26 -9.59 16.24
C GLY A 282 -11.12 -9.74 15.21
N SER A 283 -10.78 -8.67 14.48
CA SER A 283 -9.61 -8.62 13.61
C SER A 283 -8.32 -8.47 14.42
N THR A 284 -7.18 -8.72 13.77
CA THR A 284 -5.87 -8.50 14.40
C THR A 284 -5.64 -7.04 14.78
N GLY A 285 -6.30 -6.08 14.12
CA GLY A 285 -6.29 -4.67 14.53
C GLY A 285 -6.98 -4.43 15.87
N ASP A 286 -8.18 -4.99 16.08
CA ASP A 286 -8.90 -4.91 17.35
C ASP A 286 -8.08 -5.52 18.50
N ILE A 287 -7.52 -6.71 18.27
CA ILE A 287 -6.68 -7.41 19.24
C ILE A 287 -5.39 -6.61 19.51
N GLY A 288 -4.73 -6.14 18.45
CA GLY A 288 -3.50 -5.35 18.56
C GLY A 288 -3.73 -4.05 19.32
N PHE A 289 -4.84 -3.36 19.09
CA PHE A 289 -5.20 -2.13 19.77
C PHE A 289 -5.51 -2.31 21.26
N LYS A 290 -5.85 -3.52 21.71
CA LYS A 290 -6.06 -3.84 23.13
C LYS A 290 -4.79 -4.31 23.83
N ILE A 291 -4.01 -5.17 23.17
CA ILE A 291 -2.89 -5.89 23.80
C ILE A 291 -1.54 -5.16 23.62
N LEU A 292 -1.31 -4.52 22.46
CA LEU A 292 0.00 -3.93 22.17
C LEU A 292 0.20 -2.64 22.96
N ASN A 293 1.34 -2.55 23.63
CA ASN A 293 1.80 -1.38 24.37
C ASN A 293 2.85 -0.60 23.56
N LEU A 294 2.52 -0.28 22.32
CA LEU A 294 3.35 0.62 21.50
C LEU A 294 2.93 2.07 21.78
N GLU A 295 3.89 2.95 22.00
CA GLU A 295 3.72 4.39 22.26
C GLU A 295 2.60 5.04 21.41
N PRO A 296 2.60 4.95 20.07
CA PRO A 296 1.54 5.55 19.25
C PRO A 296 0.15 4.95 19.49
N ILE A 297 0.06 3.64 19.75
CA ILE A 297 -1.22 2.94 20.02
C ILE A 297 -1.75 3.36 21.40
N VAL A 298 -0.88 3.46 22.40
CA VAL A 298 -1.23 3.91 23.75
C VAL A 298 -1.75 5.34 23.70
N GLN A 299 -1.06 6.24 22.99
CA GLN A 299 -1.51 7.62 22.79
C GLN A 299 -2.88 7.68 22.11
N ALA A 300 -3.10 6.90 21.04
CA ALA A 300 -4.39 6.83 20.35
C ALA A 300 -5.51 6.26 21.25
N ARG A 301 -5.18 5.29 22.11
CA ARG A 301 -6.11 4.67 23.08
C ARG A 301 -6.51 5.70 24.16
N THR A 302 -5.55 6.39 24.75
CA THR A 302 -5.79 7.44 25.77
C THR A 302 -6.60 8.60 25.19
N ALA A 303 -6.33 8.98 23.94
CA ALA A 303 -7.10 10.01 23.23
C ALA A 303 -8.49 9.54 22.75
N LYS A 304 -8.90 8.29 23.02
CA LYS A 304 -10.16 7.67 22.54
C LYS A 304 -10.35 7.80 21.03
N ARG A 305 -9.26 7.71 20.27
CA ARG A 305 -9.24 7.80 18.80
C ARG A 305 -9.36 6.45 18.10
N LEU A 306 -9.33 5.35 18.85
CA LEU A 306 -9.50 3.98 18.34
C LEU A 306 -10.97 3.58 18.43
N ILE A 307 -11.57 3.20 17.32
CA ILE A 307 -12.98 2.83 17.21
C ILE A 307 -13.07 1.42 16.62
N ILE A 308 -13.83 0.55 17.29
CA ILE A 308 -14.06 -0.82 16.83
C ILE A 308 -15.48 -0.92 16.25
N ILE A 309 -15.60 -1.44 15.04
CA ILE A 309 -16.86 -1.57 14.31
C ILE A 309 -17.16 -3.05 14.04
N PRO A 310 -18.40 -3.52 14.21
CA PRO A 310 -18.74 -4.93 14.05
C PRO A 310 -18.72 -5.41 12.58
N THR A 311 -19.18 -4.60 11.64
CA THR A 311 -19.33 -5.01 10.23
C THR A 311 -18.42 -4.22 9.29
N ILE A 312 -18.00 -4.85 8.19
CA ILE A 312 -17.18 -4.20 7.15
C ILE A 312 -17.96 -3.07 6.49
N GLU A 313 -19.26 -3.25 6.23
CA GLU A 313 -20.10 -2.24 5.60
C GLU A 313 -20.20 -0.97 6.45
N ASP A 314 -20.45 -1.10 7.76
CA ASP A 314 -20.51 0.06 8.66
C ASP A 314 -19.16 0.75 8.77
N MET A 315 -18.05 -0.01 8.74
CA MET A 315 -16.70 0.53 8.77
C MET A 315 -16.44 1.40 7.54
N HIS A 316 -16.78 0.91 6.35
CA HIS A 316 -16.68 1.68 5.11
C HIS A 316 -17.63 2.88 5.10
N LYS A 317 -18.87 2.72 5.56
CA LYS A 317 -19.86 3.81 5.62
C LYS A 317 -19.36 4.94 6.53
N MET A 318 -18.78 4.60 7.67
CA MET A 318 -18.21 5.59 8.59
C MET A 318 -17.02 6.34 7.97
N ALA A 319 -16.12 5.63 7.28
CA ALA A 319 -14.95 6.23 6.65
C ALA A 319 -15.28 7.09 5.42
N CYS A 320 -16.26 6.66 4.61
CA CYS A 320 -16.62 7.32 3.35
C CYS A 320 -17.63 8.47 3.53
N SER A 321 -18.58 8.36 4.46
CA SER A 321 -19.71 9.32 4.55
C SER A 321 -19.50 10.46 5.55
N SER A 322 -18.46 10.42 6.39
CA SER A 322 -18.30 11.44 7.42
C SER A 322 -17.60 12.71 6.91
N LYS A 323 -18.36 13.80 6.79
CA LYS A 323 -17.82 15.14 6.43
C LYS A 323 -17.25 15.92 7.62
N LYS A 324 -17.71 15.64 8.85
CA LYS A 324 -17.33 16.41 10.06
C LYS A 324 -16.13 15.82 10.80
N LYS A 325 -16.01 14.50 10.83
CA LYS A 325 -14.91 13.78 11.49
C LYS A 325 -14.18 12.96 10.43
N LYS A 326 -12.86 12.98 10.47
CA LYS A 326 -12.05 12.23 9.52
C LYS A 326 -11.65 10.90 10.13
N TYR A 327 -11.78 9.84 9.34
CA TYR A 327 -11.51 8.48 9.79
C TYR A 327 -10.50 7.79 8.88
N ALA A 328 -9.67 6.95 9.47
CA ALA A 328 -8.75 6.07 8.77
C ALA A 328 -9.07 4.62 9.15
N ILE A 329 -9.29 3.76 8.16
CA ILE A 329 -9.50 2.33 8.37
C ILE A 329 -8.14 1.67 8.55
N PHE A 330 -7.99 0.90 9.61
CA PHE A 330 -6.85 0.04 9.86
C PHE A 330 -7.22 -1.40 9.52
N GLN A 331 -6.62 -1.94 8.47
CA GLN A 331 -6.83 -3.32 8.04
C GLN A 331 -5.61 -3.87 7.28
N GLY A 332 -5.62 -5.18 7.05
CA GLY A 332 -4.64 -5.86 6.20
C GLY A 332 -4.78 -5.49 4.73
N GLU A 333 -3.65 -5.49 4.01
CA GLU A 333 -3.59 -5.25 2.56
C GLU A 333 -4.41 -6.28 1.78
N ASP A 334 -4.37 -7.54 2.21
CA ASP A 334 -5.15 -8.63 1.60
C ASP A 334 -6.66 -8.36 1.68
N MET A 335 -7.15 -7.94 2.85
CA MET A 335 -8.54 -7.60 3.08
C MET A 335 -8.92 -6.34 2.28
N HIS A 336 -8.05 -5.34 2.23
CA HIS A 336 -8.26 -4.14 1.41
C HIS A 336 -8.37 -4.43 -0.08
N LYS A 337 -7.62 -5.38 -0.63
CA LYS A 337 -7.75 -5.76 -2.05
C LYS A 337 -9.12 -6.37 -2.37
N VAL A 338 -9.74 -7.01 -1.39
CA VAL A 338 -11.08 -7.60 -1.51
C VAL A 338 -12.19 -6.58 -1.26
N ASN A 339 -12.06 -5.75 -0.21
CA ASN A 339 -13.14 -4.90 0.29
C ASN A 339 -12.94 -3.39 0.00
N GLY A 340 -11.80 -3.00 -0.54
CA GLY A 340 -11.35 -1.60 -0.60
C GLY A 340 -12.21 -0.66 -1.43
N ALA A 341 -13.11 -1.20 -2.26
CA ALA A 341 -14.00 -0.47 -3.14
C ALA A 341 -15.50 -0.75 -2.90
N ILE A 342 -15.89 -1.32 -1.74
CA ILE A 342 -17.32 -1.64 -1.47
C ILE A 342 -18.22 -0.40 -1.56
N ILE A 343 -17.86 0.70 -0.89
CA ILE A 343 -18.69 1.93 -0.84
C ILE A 343 -17.99 3.10 -1.53
N CYS A 344 -16.71 3.30 -1.24
CA CYS A 344 -15.91 4.33 -1.87
C CYS A 344 -14.48 3.82 -2.07
N HIS A 345 -13.76 4.46 -2.98
CA HIS A 345 -12.36 4.16 -3.23
C HIS A 345 -11.51 4.66 -2.05
N LEU A 346 -10.96 3.72 -1.28
CA LEU A 346 -10.01 3.99 -0.22
C LEU A 346 -8.58 3.90 -0.74
N ILE A 347 -7.70 4.73 -0.21
CA ILE A 347 -6.28 4.78 -0.60
C ILE A 347 -5.37 4.58 0.59
N ASN A 348 -4.26 3.90 0.36
CA ASN A 348 -3.20 3.77 1.36
C ASN A 348 -2.54 5.14 1.60
N THR A 349 -2.24 5.42 2.87
CA THR A 349 -1.63 6.66 3.34
C THR A 349 -0.12 6.58 3.50
N GLY A 350 0.47 5.38 3.58
CA GLY A 350 1.93 5.25 3.61
C GLY A 350 2.44 3.93 4.19
N LYS A 351 3.31 4.04 5.20
CA LYS A 351 4.06 2.91 5.76
C LYS A 351 3.15 2.00 6.61
N PRO A 352 3.26 0.67 6.47
CA PRO A 352 2.55 -0.26 7.34
C PRO A 352 2.99 -0.16 8.78
N LEU A 353 2.04 -0.29 9.70
CA LEU A 353 2.32 -0.40 11.14
C LEU A 353 3.01 -1.74 11.44
N SER A 354 2.59 -2.81 10.75
CA SER A 354 3.19 -4.13 10.89
C SER A 354 3.13 -4.92 9.59
N LYS A 355 4.09 -5.84 9.43
CA LYS A 355 4.07 -6.88 8.41
C LYS A 355 3.95 -8.21 9.13
N ILE A 356 2.94 -8.99 8.78
CA ILE A 356 2.62 -10.24 9.45
C ILE A 356 2.47 -11.32 8.38
N TRP A 357 2.95 -12.53 8.67
CA TRP A 357 2.74 -13.66 7.77
C TRP A 357 1.34 -14.23 7.97
N VAL A 358 0.67 -14.57 6.88
CA VAL A 358 -0.55 -15.37 6.93
C VAL A 358 -0.17 -16.81 6.71
N ALA A 359 -0.66 -17.70 7.57
CA ALA A 359 -0.40 -19.14 7.55
C ALA A 359 -1.69 -19.88 7.89
N SER A 360 -1.69 -21.21 7.81
CA SER A 360 -2.72 -22.03 8.45
C SER A 360 -2.36 -22.26 9.92
N GLY A 361 -3.37 -22.28 10.78
CA GLY A 361 -3.21 -22.63 12.19
C GLY A 361 -3.49 -24.12 12.37
N ILE A 362 -2.50 -24.89 12.78
CA ILE A 362 -2.61 -26.33 13.02
C ILE A 362 -2.68 -26.55 14.54
N VAL A 363 -3.48 -27.52 14.97
CA VAL A 363 -3.65 -27.87 16.38
C VAL A 363 -2.29 -28.20 17.03
N LYS A 364 -2.12 -27.81 18.30
CA LYS A 364 -0.89 -28.05 19.03
C LYS A 364 -0.52 -29.53 19.06
N ASN A 365 0.77 -29.81 18.93
CA ASN A 365 1.32 -31.17 18.98
C ASN A 365 0.78 -32.10 17.87
N PHE A 366 0.31 -31.53 16.75
CA PHE A 366 -0.06 -32.33 15.60
C PHE A 366 1.15 -33.05 15.00
N LYS A 367 1.17 -34.38 15.14
CA LYS A 367 2.34 -35.23 14.83
C LYS A 367 2.84 -35.08 13.39
N TYR A 368 1.92 -34.86 12.44
CA TYR A 368 2.20 -34.85 10.99
C TYR A 368 2.16 -33.45 10.40
N LYS A 369 2.34 -32.41 11.22
CA LYS A 369 2.41 -31.02 10.77
C LYS A 369 3.48 -30.83 9.69
N ARG A 370 4.63 -31.51 9.86
CA ARG A 370 5.75 -31.40 8.93
C ARG A 370 5.44 -31.96 7.53
N THR A 371 4.53 -32.94 7.44
CA THR A 371 4.02 -33.44 6.15
C THR A 371 3.25 -32.35 5.42
N ILE A 372 2.36 -31.64 6.14
CA ILE A 372 1.57 -30.52 5.61
C ILE A 372 2.47 -29.34 5.21
N ASP A 373 3.56 -29.12 5.94
CA ASP A 373 4.51 -28.04 5.65
C ASP A 373 5.38 -28.30 4.41
N LEU A 374 5.50 -29.55 3.92
CA LEU A 374 6.42 -29.90 2.83
C LEU A 374 5.76 -30.05 1.45
N GLU A 375 4.45 -30.32 1.43
CA GLU A 375 3.61 -30.29 0.24
C GLU A 375 3.12 -28.86 -0.04
#